data_AF-A0A6H1ZQK6-F1
#
_entry.id   AF-A0A6H1ZQK6-F1
#
_cell.length_a   1.000
_cell.length_b   1.000
_cell.length_c   1.000
_cell.angle_alpha   90.00
_cell.angle_beta   90.00
_cell.angle_gamma   90.00
#
_symmetry.space_group_name_H-M   'P 1'
#
loop_
_entity.id
_entity.type
_entity.pdbx_description
1 polymer ?
#
loop_
_entity_poly.entity_id
_entity_poly.type
_entity_poly.pdbx_seq_one_letter_code
_entity_poly.pdbx_strand_id
1 'polypeptide(L)'
;MAAEYTKEDCIKDTMEHIELVNSFLLIISRKMMEDGWSHDRSKLIEPELSGFTEASPLLSKDQYGSKAYKKGLEILNESGALQHHYVFNKHHPESHKFGVSGMSLVDVVVMFCDWLASIKRNPGGNMAKSIKFKNKNGTIDDQLATIFLNTYRQLFAGK
;
A
#
# COMPACT_ATOMS: atom_id res chain seq x y z
N MET A 1 -29.95 43.11 -6.03
CA MET A 1 -30.47 41.98 -5.23
C MET A 1 -29.80 40.72 -5.74
N ALA A 2 -29.29 39.85 -4.87
CA ALA A 2 -28.80 38.55 -5.31
C ALA A 2 -29.98 37.75 -5.89
N ALA A 3 -29.75 37.01 -6.97
CA ALA A 3 -30.78 36.13 -7.52
C ALA A 3 -31.22 35.11 -6.44
N GLU A 4 -32.52 34.81 -6.39
CA GLU A 4 -33.07 33.83 -5.45
C GLU A 4 -32.59 32.43 -5.85
N TYR A 5 -31.96 31.71 -4.92
CA TYR A 5 -31.46 30.35 -5.15
C TYR A 5 -32.60 29.35 -5.01
N THR A 6 -32.93 28.68 -6.11
CA THR A 6 -34.09 27.81 -6.20
C THR A 6 -33.75 26.35 -5.87
N LYS A 7 -34.78 25.51 -5.78
CA LYS A 7 -34.58 24.05 -5.65
C LYS A 7 -33.94 23.47 -6.90
N GLU A 8 -34.29 24.02 -8.06
CA GLU A 8 -33.75 23.66 -9.36
C GLU A 8 -32.26 23.96 -9.45
N ASP A 9 -31.81 25.11 -8.92
CA ASP A 9 -30.39 25.45 -8.82
C ASP A 9 -29.64 24.44 -7.92
N CYS A 10 -30.20 24.11 -6.76
CA CYS A 10 -29.63 23.10 -5.85
C CYS A 10 -29.48 21.71 -6.51
N ILE A 11 -30.50 21.27 -7.25
CA ILE A 11 -30.45 20.00 -7.99
C ILE A 11 -29.34 20.04 -9.03
N LYS A 12 -29.27 21.12 -9.82
CA LYS A 12 -28.26 21.29 -10.86
C LYS A 12 -26.84 21.28 -10.26
N ASP A 13 -26.58 22.11 -9.26
CA ASP A 13 -25.26 22.20 -8.62
C ASP A 13 -24.85 20.86 -7.99
N THR A 14 -25.81 20.15 -7.38
CA THR A 14 -25.56 18.83 -6.80
C THR A 14 -25.24 17.80 -7.87
N MET A 15 -25.95 17.81 -9.01
CA MET A 15 -25.66 16.93 -10.14
C MET A 15 -24.26 17.20 -10.72
N GLU A 16 -23.91 18.47 -10.93
CA GLU A 16 -22.58 18.88 -11.39
C GLU A 16 -21.48 18.41 -10.41
N HIS A 17 -21.73 18.55 -9.09
CA HIS A 17 -20.80 18.06 -8.07
C HIS A 17 -20.63 16.54 -8.11
N ILE A 18 -21.71 15.77 -8.27
CA ILE A 18 -21.67 14.31 -8.39
C ILE A 18 -20.82 13.90 -9.60
N GLU A 19 -21.03 14.55 -10.75
CA GLU A 19 -20.27 14.27 -11.97
C GLU A 19 -18.77 14.59 -11.82
N LEU A 20 -18.44 15.70 -11.15
CA LEU A 20 -17.05 16.06 -10.84
C LEU A 20 -16.39 15.04 -9.91
N VAL A 21 -17.06 14.66 -8.82
CA VAL A 21 -16.53 13.65 -7.89
C VAL A 21 -16.32 12.31 -8.61
N ASN A 22 -17.28 11.87 -9.42
CA ASN A 22 -17.14 10.65 -10.22
C ASN A 22 -15.94 10.74 -11.17
N SER A 23 -15.74 11.88 -11.83
CA SER A 23 -14.60 12.10 -12.73
C SER A 23 -13.27 11.99 -11.99
N PHE A 24 -13.14 12.57 -10.79
CA PHE A 24 -11.94 12.43 -9.97
C PHE A 24 -11.72 11.00 -9.46
N LEU A 25 -12.79 10.30 -9.07
CA LEU A 25 -12.71 8.89 -8.68
C LEU A 25 -12.19 8.02 -9.83
N LEU A 26 -12.61 8.28 -11.07
CA LEU A 26 -12.12 7.55 -12.25
C LEU A 26 -10.62 7.82 -12.50
N ILE A 27 -10.16 9.06 -12.31
CA ILE A 27 -8.72 9.41 -12.43
C ILE A 27 -7.90 8.63 -11.39
N ILE A 28 -8.33 8.65 -10.12
CA ILE A 28 -7.65 7.92 -9.05
C ILE A 28 -7.69 6.41 -9.31
N SER A 29 -8.83 5.88 -9.73
CA SER A 29 -9.01 4.45 -10.03
C SER A 29 -8.07 4.00 -11.15
N ARG A 30 -7.96 4.78 -12.22
CA ARG A 30 -7.01 4.52 -13.32
C ARG A 30 -5.58 4.44 -12.79
N LYS A 31 -5.17 5.40 -11.97
CA LYS A 31 -3.83 5.41 -11.40
C LYS A 31 -3.58 4.19 -10.49
N MET A 32 -4.56 3.79 -9.68
CA MET A 32 -4.48 2.56 -8.89
C MET A 32 -4.36 1.30 -9.77
N MET A 33 -5.06 1.24 -10.91
CA MET A 33 -4.94 0.13 -11.85
C MET A 33 -3.54 0.06 -12.49
N GLU A 34 -2.98 1.21 -12.88
CA GLU A 34 -1.62 1.31 -13.43
C GLU A 34 -0.55 0.87 -12.41
N ASP A 35 -0.69 1.29 -11.16
CA ASP A 35 0.22 0.90 -10.08
C ASP A 35 0.03 -0.58 -9.70
N GLY A 36 -1.19 -1.10 -9.73
CA GLY A 36 -1.45 -2.53 -9.55
C GLY A 36 -0.84 -3.38 -10.67
N TRP A 37 -0.88 -2.91 -11.91
CA TRP A 37 -0.26 -3.60 -13.05
C TRP A 37 1.27 -3.61 -12.94
N SER A 38 1.87 -2.54 -12.42
CA SER A 38 3.32 -2.36 -12.34
C SER A 38 3.94 -2.81 -11.01
N HIS A 39 3.12 -3.08 -9.99
CA HIS A 39 3.53 -3.50 -8.65
C HIS A 39 4.61 -4.59 -8.69
N ASP A 40 5.77 -4.30 -8.09
CA ASP A 40 6.90 -5.22 -7.95
C ASP A 40 7.46 -5.80 -9.26
N ARG A 41 7.07 -5.28 -10.43
CA ARG A 41 7.62 -5.77 -11.72
C ARG A 41 9.12 -5.59 -11.81
N SER A 42 9.70 -4.65 -11.07
CA SER A 42 11.14 -4.48 -10.97
C SER A 42 11.84 -5.71 -10.39
N LYS A 43 11.14 -6.57 -9.62
CA LYS A 43 11.65 -7.88 -9.14
C LYS A 43 11.94 -8.87 -10.26
N LEU A 44 11.44 -8.62 -11.47
CA LEU A 44 11.62 -9.49 -12.64
C LEU A 44 12.82 -9.11 -13.50
N ILE A 45 13.60 -8.11 -13.08
CA ILE A 45 14.81 -7.63 -13.77
C ILE A 45 15.95 -7.48 -12.76
N GLU A 46 17.19 -7.40 -13.26
CA GLU A 46 18.37 -7.20 -12.41
C GLU A 46 18.45 -5.77 -11.85
N PRO A 47 18.99 -5.57 -10.63
CA PRO A 47 19.60 -6.57 -9.75
C PRO A 47 18.60 -7.29 -8.84
N GLU A 48 17.31 -6.93 -8.88
CA GLU A 48 16.32 -7.48 -7.96
C GLU A 48 16.04 -8.96 -8.22
N LEU A 49 16.01 -9.39 -9.49
CA LEU A 49 15.74 -10.78 -9.84
C LEU A 49 16.72 -11.73 -9.15
N SER A 50 18.03 -11.51 -9.30
CA SER A 50 19.03 -12.35 -8.66
C SER A 50 19.01 -12.20 -7.13
N GLY A 51 18.95 -10.97 -6.62
CA GLY A 51 18.94 -10.70 -5.17
C GLY A 51 17.76 -11.36 -4.45
N PHE A 52 16.53 -11.19 -4.97
CA PHE A 52 15.35 -11.82 -4.39
C PHE A 52 15.30 -13.34 -4.63
N THR A 53 15.88 -13.86 -5.71
CA THR A 53 15.99 -15.32 -5.91
C THR A 53 16.80 -15.96 -4.78
N GLU A 54 17.92 -15.36 -4.41
CA GLU A 54 18.78 -15.87 -3.32
C GLU A 54 18.16 -15.62 -1.94
N ALA A 55 17.61 -14.43 -1.70
CA ALA A 55 17.15 -14.02 -0.38
C ALA A 55 15.76 -14.56 0.01
N SER A 56 14.83 -14.73 -0.94
CA SER A 56 13.42 -15.07 -0.64
C SER A 56 13.24 -16.32 0.23
N PRO A 57 14.00 -17.43 0.04
CA PRO A 57 13.92 -18.60 0.92
C PRO A 57 14.24 -18.29 2.40
N LEU A 58 15.07 -17.27 2.66
CA LEU A 58 15.49 -16.86 4.00
C LEU A 58 14.54 -15.85 4.65
N LEU A 59 13.69 -15.19 3.85
CA LEU A 59 12.79 -14.12 4.28
C LEU A 59 11.39 -14.62 4.67
N SER A 60 11.21 -15.92 4.88
CA SER A 60 9.94 -16.49 5.34
C SER A 60 9.49 -15.85 6.67
N LYS A 61 8.19 -15.58 6.82
CA LYS A 61 7.66 -14.88 8.01
C LYS A 61 7.81 -15.66 9.31
N ASP A 62 7.89 -16.98 9.25
CA ASP A 62 8.16 -17.84 10.41
C ASP A 62 9.56 -17.60 11.02
N GLN A 63 10.37 -16.79 10.32
CA GLN A 63 11.73 -16.45 10.68
C GLN A 63 11.94 -14.94 10.87
N TYR A 64 10.89 -14.11 10.93
CA TYR A 64 11.03 -12.66 11.08
C TYR A 64 11.92 -12.29 12.28
N GLY A 65 12.99 -11.54 12.03
CA GLY A 65 13.99 -11.16 13.04
C GLY A 65 15.03 -12.24 13.40
N SER A 66 14.91 -13.46 12.88
CA SER A 66 15.90 -14.53 13.04
C SER A 66 17.22 -14.22 12.33
N LYS A 67 18.25 -15.04 12.58
CA LYS A 67 19.54 -14.94 11.86
C LYS A 67 19.38 -15.14 10.35
N ALA A 68 18.55 -16.07 9.92
CA ALA A 68 18.29 -16.33 8.50
C ALA A 68 17.61 -15.13 7.84
N TYR A 69 16.59 -14.56 8.48
CA TYR A 69 15.94 -13.34 8.00
C TYR A 69 16.91 -12.17 7.86
N LYS A 70 17.77 -11.95 8.86
CA LYS A 70 18.82 -10.90 8.80
C LYS A 70 19.78 -11.14 7.64
N LYS A 71 20.21 -12.39 7.42
CA LYS A 71 21.05 -12.77 6.27
C LYS A 71 20.35 -12.50 4.94
N GLY A 72 19.05 -12.82 4.82
CA GLY A 72 18.27 -12.50 3.63
C GLY A 72 18.24 -11.01 3.34
N LEU A 73 18.05 -10.17 4.37
CA LEU A 73 18.12 -8.72 4.21
C LEU A 73 19.50 -8.21 3.82
N GLU A 74 20.56 -8.81 4.36
CA GLU A 74 21.95 -8.51 4.02
C GLU A 74 22.21 -8.81 2.54
N ILE A 75 21.81 -9.98 2.04
CA ILE A 75 21.91 -10.35 0.62
C ILE A 75 21.22 -9.31 -0.28
N LEU A 76 19.98 -8.92 0.03
CA LEU A 76 19.25 -7.93 -0.77
C LEU A 76 19.90 -6.54 -0.74
N ASN A 77 20.54 -6.19 0.38
CA ASN A 77 21.22 -4.92 0.51
C ASN A 77 22.56 -4.91 -0.24
N GLU A 78 23.34 -5.98 -0.13
CA GLU A 78 24.63 -6.13 -0.81
C GLU A 78 24.48 -6.26 -2.33
N SER A 79 23.42 -6.93 -2.81
CA SER A 79 23.14 -7.04 -4.24
C SER A 79 22.63 -5.73 -4.85
N GLY A 80 22.33 -4.70 -4.05
CA GLY A 80 21.68 -3.46 -4.49
C GLY A 80 20.20 -3.63 -4.82
N ALA A 81 19.60 -4.80 -4.55
CA ALA A 81 18.21 -5.08 -4.84
C ALA A 81 17.26 -4.18 -4.03
N LEU A 82 17.53 -3.94 -2.74
CA LEU A 82 16.66 -3.07 -1.92
C LEU A 82 16.65 -1.63 -2.43
N GLN A 83 17.81 -1.09 -2.78
CA GLN A 83 17.94 0.28 -3.29
C GLN A 83 17.20 0.44 -4.61
N HIS A 84 17.38 -0.50 -5.53
CA HIS A 84 16.62 -0.53 -6.79
C HIS A 84 15.12 -0.64 -6.50
N HIS A 85 14.73 -1.56 -5.61
CA HIS A 85 13.33 -1.80 -5.25
C HIS A 85 12.63 -0.56 -4.72
N TYR A 86 13.24 0.15 -3.77
CA TYR A 86 12.66 1.36 -3.17
C TYR A 86 12.61 2.55 -4.14
N VAL A 87 13.45 2.59 -5.17
CA VAL A 87 13.36 3.60 -6.24
C VAL A 87 12.13 3.37 -7.12
N PHE A 88 11.82 2.12 -7.46
CA PHE A 88 10.76 1.78 -8.40
C PHE A 88 9.40 1.50 -7.75
N ASN A 89 9.35 1.18 -6.46
CA ASN A 89 8.13 0.75 -5.77
C ASN A 89 7.75 1.68 -4.62
N LYS A 90 7.06 2.78 -4.96
CA LYS A 90 6.67 3.85 -4.02
C LYS A 90 5.68 3.44 -2.92
N HIS A 91 5.12 2.23 -2.99
CA HIS A 91 4.24 1.72 -1.95
C HIS A 91 5.02 1.29 -0.69
N HIS A 92 6.36 1.27 -0.73
CA HIS A 92 7.20 1.05 0.45
C HIS A 92 7.47 2.35 1.21
N PRO A 93 7.27 2.40 2.54
CA PRO A 93 7.64 3.56 3.35
C PRO A 93 9.11 3.97 3.20
N GLU A 94 10.00 2.99 2.97
CA GLU A 94 11.44 3.18 2.76
C GLU A 94 11.78 3.98 1.49
N SER A 95 10.85 4.07 0.53
CA SER A 95 10.96 4.93 -0.64
C SER A 95 10.81 6.42 -0.33
N HIS A 96 10.36 6.76 0.89
CA HIS A 96 9.97 8.12 1.26
C HIS A 96 10.77 8.63 2.46
N LYS A 97 11.28 9.87 2.35
CA LYS A 97 12.05 10.53 3.41
C LYS A 97 11.29 10.63 4.75
N PHE A 98 9.97 10.76 4.69
CA PHE A 98 9.10 10.92 5.85
C PHE A 98 8.28 9.64 6.14
N GLY A 99 8.75 8.49 5.66
CA GLY A 99 8.03 7.22 5.77
C GLY A 99 6.63 7.33 5.18
N VAL A 100 5.64 6.78 5.88
CA VAL A 100 4.24 6.80 5.44
C VAL A 100 3.69 8.22 5.28
N SER A 101 4.16 9.19 6.05
CA SER A 101 3.76 10.60 5.91
C SER A 101 4.25 11.26 4.62
N GLY A 102 5.18 10.62 3.88
CA GLY A 102 5.62 11.05 2.56
C GLY A 102 4.83 10.44 1.40
N MET A 103 3.95 9.47 1.68
CA MET A 103 3.22 8.72 0.67
C MET A 103 2.00 9.50 0.15
N SER A 104 1.66 9.31 -1.14
CA SER A 104 0.36 9.74 -1.66
C SER A 104 -0.76 8.80 -1.20
N LEU A 105 -2.03 9.22 -1.33
CA LEU A 105 -3.17 8.35 -1.04
C LEU A 105 -3.13 7.05 -1.87
N VAL A 106 -2.69 7.13 -3.12
CA VAL A 106 -2.56 5.94 -3.99
C VAL A 106 -1.49 5.00 -3.44
N ASP A 107 -0.31 5.53 -3.09
CA ASP A 107 0.79 4.71 -2.53
C ASP A 107 0.32 3.98 -1.26
N VAL A 108 -0.44 4.66 -0.38
CA VAL A 108 -0.99 4.08 0.85
C VAL A 108 -1.98 2.94 0.55
N VAL A 109 -2.84 3.11 -0.46
CA VAL A 109 -3.78 2.06 -0.88
C VAL A 109 -3.04 0.86 -1.49
N VAL A 110 -2.03 1.11 -2.32
CA VAL A 110 -1.20 0.04 -2.89
C VAL A 110 -0.46 -0.71 -1.79
N MET A 111 0.11 -0.01 -0.80
CA MET A 111 0.75 -0.61 0.38
C MET A 111 -0.23 -1.48 1.18
N PHE A 112 -1.45 -1.00 1.41
CA PHE A 112 -2.49 -1.78 2.07
C PHE A 112 -2.81 -3.07 1.30
N CYS A 113 -2.90 -3.00 -0.03
CA CYS A 113 -3.11 -4.15 -0.89
C CYS A 113 -1.91 -5.12 -0.90
N ASP A 114 -0.68 -4.63 -0.91
CA ASP A 114 0.53 -5.47 -0.75
C ASP A 114 0.48 -6.24 0.57
N TRP A 115 0.13 -5.58 1.67
CA TRP A 115 0.02 -6.23 2.98
C TRP A 115 -1.09 -7.29 2.99
N LEU A 116 -2.21 -7.04 2.31
CA LEU A 116 -3.26 -8.04 2.11
C LEU A 116 -2.77 -9.26 1.31
N ALA A 117 -2.03 -9.06 0.23
CA ALA A 117 -1.43 -10.15 -0.54
C ALA A 117 -0.40 -10.92 0.30
N SER A 118 0.40 -10.19 1.07
CA SER A 118 1.43 -10.72 1.96
C SER A 118 0.83 -11.63 3.03
N ILE A 119 -0.32 -11.31 3.64
CA ILE A 119 -0.95 -12.23 4.61
C ILE A 119 -1.52 -13.49 3.95
N LYS A 120 -1.94 -13.43 2.67
CA LYS A 120 -2.50 -14.60 1.96
C LYS A 120 -1.42 -15.64 1.61
N ARG A 121 -0.17 -15.22 1.45
CA ARG A 121 0.99 -16.10 1.20
C ARG A 121 1.50 -16.82 2.45
N ASN A 122 0.95 -16.54 3.63
CA ASN A 122 1.46 -17.08 4.90
C ASN A 122 0.38 -17.88 5.64
N PRO A 123 0.64 -19.14 6.03
CA PRO A 123 -0.25 -19.90 6.89
C PRO A 123 -0.58 -19.10 8.16
N GLY A 124 -1.88 -18.90 8.45
CA GLY A 124 -2.32 -18.14 9.63
C GLY A 124 -2.15 -16.62 9.54
N GLY A 125 -1.85 -16.07 8.36
CA GLY A 125 -1.77 -14.63 8.14
C GLY A 125 -3.06 -13.90 8.56
N ASN A 126 -2.91 -12.80 9.31
CA ASN A 126 -4.03 -12.05 9.87
C ASN A 126 -3.81 -10.54 9.74
N MET A 127 -4.67 -9.87 8.98
CA MET A 127 -4.51 -8.44 8.68
C MET A 127 -4.53 -7.58 9.95
N ALA A 128 -5.45 -7.86 10.88
CA ALA A 128 -5.57 -7.09 12.11
C ALA A 128 -4.31 -7.21 12.99
N LYS A 129 -3.72 -8.42 13.08
CA LYS A 129 -2.44 -8.64 13.77
C LYS A 129 -1.30 -7.90 13.07
N SER A 130 -1.24 -7.93 11.74
CA SER A 130 -0.24 -7.20 10.95
C SER A 130 -0.34 -5.69 11.15
N ILE A 131 -1.53 -5.10 11.08
CA ILE A 131 -1.76 -3.68 11.34
C ILE A 131 -1.35 -3.31 12.77
N LYS A 132 -1.75 -4.09 13.78
CA LYS A 132 -1.37 -3.85 15.18
C LYS A 132 0.14 -3.89 15.38
N PHE A 133 0.84 -4.81 14.71
CA PHE A 133 2.29 -4.89 14.77
C PHE A 133 2.95 -3.67 14.13
N LYS A 134 2.49 -3.25 12.94
CA LYS A 134 2.99 -2.07 12.21
C LYS A 134 2.70 -0.74 12.92
N ASN A 135 1.63 -0.69 13.70
CA ASN A 135 1.38 0.44 14.58
C ASN A 135 2.35 0.43 15.77
N LYS A 136 2.46 -0.72 16.48
CA LYS A 136 3.32 -0.84 17.66
C LYS A 136 4.81 -0.56 17.37
N ASN A 137 5.30 -0.89 16.18
CA ASN A 137 6.68 -0.64 15.78
C ASN A 137 6.89 0.74 15.12
N GLY A 138 5.87 1.59 15.07
CA GLY A 138 5.95 2.95 14.54
C GLY A 138 5.98 3.07 13.03
N THR A 139 5.64 2.01 12.27
CA THR A 139 5.51 2.12 10.80
C THR A 139 4.29 2.95 10.41
N ILE A 140 3.19 2.87 11.17
CA ILE A 140 1.96 3.65 10.95
C ILE A 140 1.41 4.19 12.28
N ASP A 141 0.73 5.33 12.25
CA ASP A 141 0.10 5.91 13.43
C ASP A 141 -1.30 5.33 13.72
N ASP A 142 -1.86 5.66 14.89
CA ASP A 142 -3.17 5.18 15.36
C ASP A 142 -4.32 5.50 14.41
N GLN A 143 -4.30 6.69 13.80
CA GLN A 143 -5.32 7.10 12.85
C GLN A 143 -5.32 6.18 11.62
N LEU A 144 -4.16 5.95 11.00
CA LEU A 144 -4.06 5.13 9.81
C LEU A 144 -4.32 3.65 10.12
N ALA A 145 -3.86 3.16 11.27
CA ALA A 145 -4.19 1.81 11.73
C ALA A 145 -5.71 1.61 11.87
N THR A 146 -6.43 2.59 12.40
CA THR A 146 -7.90 2.56 12.51
C THR A 146 -8.56 2.56 11.14
N ILE A 147 -8.11 3.40 10.20
CA ILE A 147 -8.61 3.44 8.82
C ILE A 147 -8.41 2.07 8.16
N PHE A 148 -7.21 1.49 8.25
CA PHE A 148 -6.93 0.17 7.67
C PHE A 148 -7.81 -0.94 8.26
N LEU A 149 -8.07 -0.92 9.57
CA LEU A 149 -8.97 -1.88 10.20
C LEU A 149 -10.42 -1.70 9.73
N ASN A 150 -10.88 -0.47 9.57
CA ASN A 150 -12.23 -0.18 9.07
C ASN A 150 -12.39 -0.62 7.62
N THR A 151 -11.43 -0.29 6.75
CA THR A 151 -11.40 -0.74 5.35
C THR A 151 -11.38 -2.26 5.25
N TYR A 152 -10.52 -2.93 6.06
CA TYR A 152 -10.47 -4.38 6.09
C TYR A 152 -11.82 -5.01 6.50
N ARG A 153 -12.47 -4.46 7.54
CA ARG A 153 -13.80 -4.93 7.97
C ARG A 153 -14.85 -4.71 6.89
N GLN A 154 -14.88 -3.53 6.27
CA GLN A 154 -15.84 -3.20 5.22
C GLN A 154 -15.74 -4.17 4.03
N LEU A 155 -14.51 -4.55 3.64
CA LEU A 155 -14.29 -5.41 2.48
C LEU A 155 -14.45 -6.91 2.80
N PHE A 156 -14.11 -7.35 4.02
CA PHE A 156 -13.92 -8.77 4.33
C PHE A 156 -14.56 -9.26 5.63
N ALA A 157 -15.06 -8.42 6.53
CA ALA A 157 -15.77 -8.91 7.72
C ALA A 157 -17.23 -9.24 7.40
N GLY A 158 -17.65 -10.47 7.68
CA GLY A 158 -19.02 -10.95 7.41
C GLY A 158 -19.18 -11.65 6.04
N LYS A 159 -18.08 -11.99 5.38
CA LYS A 159 -18.04 -12.92 4.25
C LYS A 159 -17.17 -14.12 4.61
#